data_AF-A0A534XVX9-F1
#
_entry.id   AF-A0A534XVX9-F1
#
_cell.length_a   1.000
_cell.length_b   1.000
_cell.length_c   1.000
_cell.angle_alpha   90.00
_cell.angle_beta   90.00
_cell.angle_gamma   90.00
#
_symmetry.space_group_name_H-M   'P 1'
#
loop_
_entity.id
_entity.type
_entity.pdbx_description
1 polymer ?
#
loop_
_entity_poly.entity_id
_entity_poly.type
_entity_poly.pdbx_seq_one_letter_code
_entity_poly.pdbx_strand_id
1 'polypeptide(L)' 'MADEVAIPAFRTVPRTGVIYVTMEAHKRGFRSSDKTWVNLGQGQPETGELPGAPPRVLEVPVHPADQDYAPVPGVWELR' A
#
# COMPACT_ATOMS: atom_id res chain seq x y z
N MET A 1 -10.88 -28.25 -17.95
CA MET A 1 -10.32 -27.92 -16.62
C MET A 1 -8.84 -28.21 -16.72
N ALA A 2 -8.01 -27.19 -16.94
CA ALA A 2 -6.56 -27.40 -17.03
C ALA A 2 -6.03 -27.69 -15.62
N ASP A 3 -5.26 -28.77 -15.46
CA ASP A 3 -4.57 -29.07 -14.21
C ASP A 3 -3.66 -27.90 -13.84
N GLU A 4 -3.86 -27.37 -12.63
CA GLU A 4 -3.08 -26.26 -12.08
C GLU A 4 -1.67 -26.79 -11.76
N VAL A 5 -0.65 -26.24 -12.41
CA VAL A 5 0.76 -26.62 -12.16
C VAL A 5 1.15 -26.18 -10.76
N ALA A 6 1.32 -27.14 -9.84
CA ALA A 6 1.74 -26.89 -8.48
C ALA A 6 3.25 -26.62 -8.40
N ILE A 7 3.62 -25.39 -8.01
CA ILE A 7 5.02 -25.00 -7.76
C ILE A 7 5.35 -25.26 -6.27
N PRO A 8 6.37 -26.07 -5.95
CA PRO A 8 6.76 -26.34 -4.56
C PRO A 8 7.00 -25.06 -3.76
N ALA A 9 6.55 -25.04 -2.50
CA ALA A 9 6.61 -23.91 -1.58
C ALA A 9 5.72 -22.68 -1.93
N PHE A 10 5.01 -22.68 -3.06
CA PHE A 10 4.02 -21.66 -3.38
C PHE A 10 2.61 -22.17 -3.15
N ARG A 11 1.76 -21.33 -2.58
CA ARG A 11 0.32 -21.59 -2.45
C ARG A 11 -0.47 -20.50 -3.15
N THR A 12 -1.54 -20.89 -3.83
CA THR A 12 -2.55 -19.95 -4.32
C THR A 12 -3.24 -19.34 -3.09
N VAL A 13 -3.21 -18.01 -2.98
CA VAL A 13 -3.90 -17.28 -1.91
C VAL A 13 -5.08 -16.51 -2.49
N PRO A 14 -6.24 -16.52 -1.83
CA PRO A 14 -7.37 -15.71 -2.26
C PRO A 14 -7.00 -14.23 -2.18
N ARG A 15 -7.46 -13.46 -3.16
CA ARG A 15 -7.35 -12.00 -3.12
C ARG A 15 -8.29 -11.50 -2.03
N THR A 16 -7.78 -10.71 -1.11
CA THR A 16 -8.54 -10.18 0.03
C THR A 16 -8.33 -8.66 0.16
N GLY A 17 -9.17 -8.03 0.97
CA GLY A 17 -9.09 -6.60 1.27
C GLY A 17 -9.10 -5.73 0.02
N VAL A 18 -8.14 -4.80 -0.06
CA VAL A 18 -8.04 -3.82 -1.14
C VAL A 18 -7.94 -4.46 -2.51
N ILE A 19 -7.19 -5.57 -2.64
CA ILE A 19 -6.98 -6.25 -3.92
C ILE A 19 -8.31 -6.79 -4.47
N TYR A 20 -9.12 -7.37 -3.59
CA TYR A 20 -10.44 -7.88 -3.97
C TYR A 20 -11.35 -6.75 -4.45
N VAL A 21 -11.49 -5.68 -3.66
CA VAL A 21 -12.43 -4.59 -3.97
C VAL A 21 -11.99 -3.80 -5.21
N THR A 22 -10.68 -3.58 -5.41
CA THR A 22 -10.16 -2.93 -6.62
C THR A 22 -10.45 -3.75 -7.87
N MET A 23 -10.31 -5.08 -7.82
CA MET A 23 -10.67 -5.93 -8.96
C MET A 23 -12.17 -5.91 -9.26
N GLU A 24 -13.01 -5.97 -8.23
CA GLU A 24 -14.46 -5.91 -8.39
C GLU A 24 -14.93 -4.55 -8.95
N ALA A 25 -14.28 -3.45 -8.57
CA ALA A 25 -14.51 -2.15 -9.16
C ALA A 25 -14.10 -2.12 -10.64
N HIS A 26 -12.91 -2.63 -10.97
CA HIS A 26 -12.44 -2.69 -12.37
C HIS A 26 -13.39 -3.51 -13.27
N LYS A 27 -13.91 -4.64 -12.79
CA LYS A 27 -14.93 -5.43 -13.51
C LYS A 27 -16.19 -4.63 -13.84
N ARG A 28 -16.51 -3.61 -13.03
CA ARG A 28 -17.66 -2.71 -13.21
C ARG A 28 -17.30 -1.44 -13.99
N GLY A 29 -16.09 -1.35 -14.55
CA GLY A 29 -15.66 -0.25 -15.39
C GLY A 29 -14.85 0.84 -14.69
N PHE A 30 -14.56 0.70 -13.39
CA PHE A 30 -13.68 1.65 -12.69
C PHE A 30 -12.32 1.74 -13.38
N ARG A 31 -11.80 2.97 -13.50
CA ARG A 31 -10.45 3.26 -13.98
C ARG A 31 -9.80 4.27 -13.04
N SER A 32 -8.53 4.07 -12.70
CA SER A 32 -7.78 4.97 -11.81
C SER A 32 -7.64 6.40 -12.36
N SER A 33 -7.78 6.59 -13.67
CA SER A 33 -7.78 7.90 -14.32
C SER A 33 -9.14 8.61 -14.30
N ASP A 34 -10.23 7.89 -13.97
CA ASP A 34 -11.58 8.45 -13.96
C ASP A 34 -11.80 9.27 -12.69
N LYS A 35 -11.89 10.59 -12.86
CA LYS A 35 -12.08 11.52 -11.74
C LYS A 35 -13.50 11.55 -11.19
N THR A 36 -14.46 10.91 -11.88
CA THR A 36 -15.89 10.92 -11.50
C THR A 36 -16.26 9.77 -10.58
N TRP A 37 -15.38 8.77 -10.45
CA TRP A 37 -15.59 7.60 -9.62
C TRP A 37 -14.43 7.43 -8.65
N VAL A 38 -14.73 7.34 -7.35
CA VAL A 38 -13.77 6.93 -6.32
C VAL A 38 -14.06 5.50 -5.82
N ASN A 39 -13.02 4.69 -5.62
CA ASN A 39 -13.14 3.38 -4.99
C ASN A 39 -12.82 3.48 -3.49
N LEU A 40 -13.86 3.54 -2.66
CA LEU A 40 -13.75 3.61 -1.19
C LEU A 40 -13.22 2.31 -0.54
N GLY A 41 -12.98 1.26 -1.31
CA GLY A 41 -12.26 0.07 -0.85
C GLY A 41 -10.75 0.29 -0.70
N GLN A 42 -10.20 1.32 -1.36
CA GLN A 42 -8.83 1.78 -1.13
C GLN A 42 -8.84 2.81 -0.01
N GLY A 43 -8.12 2.54 1.08
CA GLY A 43 -7.85 3.52 2.15
C GLY A 43 -6.83 4.57 1.72
N GLN A 44 -7.04 5.22 0.57
CA GLN A 44 -6.13 6.24 0.06
C GLN A 44 -6.22 7.50 0.94
N PRO A 45 -5.09 7.97 1.51
CA PRO A 45 -5.09 9.19 2.31
C PRO A 45 -5.22 10.44 1.43
N GLU A 46 -5.73 11.52 2.03
CA GLU A 46 -5.58 12.87 1.48
C GLU A 46 -4.08 13.19 1.38
N THR A 47 -3.65 13.78 0.26
CA THR A 47 -2.25 14.11 -0.01
C THR A 47 -1.95 15.60 0.21
N GLY A 48 -2.97 16.46 0.20
CA GLY A 48 -2.87 17.87 0.49
C GLY A 48 -2.85 18.21 1.97
N GLU A 49 -2.73 19.50 2.28
CA GLU A 49 -2.88 19.98 3.65
C GLU A 49 -4.31 19.76 4.16
N LEU A 50 -4.42 19.38 5.44
CA LEU A 50 -5.69 19.18 6.10
C LEU A 50 -5.95 20.35 7.05
N PRO A 51 -7.13 21.00 7.01
CA PRO A 51 -7.45 22.08 7.93
C PRO A 51 -7.30 21.66 9.39
N GLY A 52 -6.45 22.38 10.14
CA GLY A 52 -6.18 22.12 11.55
C GLY A 52 -5.22 20.96 11.84
N ALA A 53 -4.69 20.28 10.81
CA ALA A 53 -3.63 19.29 10.99
C ALA A 53 -2.25 19.96 11.12
N PRO A 54 -1.26 19.29 11.77
CA PRO A 54 0.12 19.73 11.73
C PRO A 54 0.65 19.83 10.29
N PRO A 55 1.67 20.68 10.05
CA PRO A 55 2.36 20.71 8.76
C PRO A 55 2.88 19.32 8.38
N ARG A 56 2.82 19.00 7.08
CA ARG A 56 3.35 17.73 6.58
C ARG A 56 4.87 17.68 6.68
N VAL A 57 5.41 16.53 7.02
CA VAL A 57 6.83 16.23 6.89
C VAL A 57 7.10 15.98 5.40
N LEU A 58 7.81 16.90 4.75
CA LEU A 58 8.13 16.81 3.31
C LEU A 58 9.47 16.12 3.05
N GLU A 59 10.37 16.17 4.02
CA GLU A 59 11.74 15.68 3.89
C GLU A 59 12.14 14.94 5.16
N VAL A 60 12.84 13.82 4.98
CA VAL A 60 13.51 13.08 6.04
C VAL A 60 14.97 12.95 5.62
N PRO A 61 15.92 13.61 6.30
CA PRO A 61 17.32 13.47 5.97
C PRO A 61 17.78 12.04 6.23
N VAL A 62 18.52 11.47 5.28
CA VAL A 62 19.16 10.15 5.42
C VAL A 62 20.66 10.38 5.41
N HIS A 63 21.30 10.20 6.56
CA HIS A 63 22.74 10.28 6.71
C HIS A 63 23.39 8.94 6.33
N PRO A 64 24.68 8.93 5.96
CA PRO A 64 25.38 7.67 5.67
C PRO A 64 25.31 6.64 6.80
N ALA A 65 25.25 7.08 8.06
CA ALA A 65 25.12 6.19 9.21
C ALA A 65 23.73 5.50 9.29
N ASP A 66 22.69 6.11 8.73
CA ASP A 66 21.33 5.53 8.70
C ASP A 66 21.22 4.36 7.70
N GLN A 67 22.26 4.16 6.88
CA GLN A 67 22.35 3.07 5.90
C GLN A 67 23.02 1.82 6.48
N ASP A 68 23.54 1.88 7.71
CA ASP A 68 24.11 0.73 8.40
C ASP A 68 23.01 -0.12 9.04
N TYR A 69 23.37 -1.34 9.46
CA TYR A 69 22.45 -2.25 10.11
C TYR A 69 21.89 -1.68 11.41
N ALA A 70 20.56 -1.61 11.50
CA ALA A 70 19.86 -1.36 12.75
C ALA A 70 19.89 -2.60 13.67
N PRO A 71 19.76 -2.42 15.00
CA PRO A 71 19.56 -3.53 15.92
C PRO A 71 18.33 -4.37 15.53
N VAL A 72 18.37 -5.68 15.80
CA VAL A 72 17.24 -6.61 15.56
C VAL A 72 15.89 -6.09 16.09
N PRO A 73 15.79 -5.49 17.29
CA PRO A 73 14.51 -4.98 17.77
C PRO A 73 14.13 -3.61 17.16
N GLY A 74 14.97 -3.00 16.32
CA GLY A 74 14.81 -1.67 15.74
C GLY A 74 15.51 -0.56 16.54
N VAL A 75 15.71 0.60 15.93
CA VAL A 75 16.25 1.82 16.56
C VAL A 75 15.21 2.41 17.53
N TRP A 76 15.62 2.80 18.73
CA TRP A 76 14.68 3.20 19.80
C TRP A 76 13.87 4.44 19.42
N GLU A 77 14.53 5.43 18.83
CA GLU A 77 13.96 6.71 18.41
C GLU A 77 12.95 6.59 17.26
N LEU A 78 12.94 5.46 16.55
CA LEU A 78 12.04 5.19 15.41
C LEU A 78 10.90 4.20 15.73
N ARG A 79 10.83 3.68 16.96
CA ARG A 79 9.72 2.84 17.42
C ARG A 79 8.54 3.70 17.87
#